data_AF-A0A1F1EEU9-F1
#
_entry.id   AF-A0A1F1EEU9-F1
#
_cell.length_a   1.000
_cell.length_b   1.000
_cell.length_c   1.000
_cell.angle_alpha   90.00
_cell.angle_beta   90.00
_cell.angle_gamma   90.00
#
_symmetry.space_group_name_H-M   'P 1'
#
loop_
_entity.id
_entity.type
_entity.pdbx_description
1 polymer ?
#
loop_
_entity_poly.entity_id
_entity_poly.type
_entity_poly.pdbx_seq_one_letter_code
_entity_poly.pdbx_strand_id
1 'polypeptide(L)'
;MSFIEDRLHALLDEQGVELVETGRLDARYSACAIAHELGHAAHGDSCSSPRAERLADEWAAQRLVDGDRIEKIAADCDGAPSAIAAELGATPHLLEVWMRLLEAGRVMTMSCAIY
;
A
#
# COMPACT_ATOMS: atom_id res chain seq x y z
N MET A 1 -14.75 -3.01 -6.52
CA MET A 1 -13.30 -3.06 -6.35
C MET A 1 -12.88 -1.78 -5.68
N SER A 2 -12.12 -1.90 -4.59
CA SER A 2 -11.48 -0.80 -3.88
C SER A 2 -10.32 -0.23 -4.69
N PHE A 3 -9.89 0.97 -4.33
CA PHE A 3 -8.74 1.61 -4.99
C PHE A 3 -7.47 0.77 -4.89
N ILE A 4 -7.22 0.14 -3.73
CA ILE A 4 -6.04 -0.71 -3.51
C ILE A 4 -6.07 -1.96 -4.40
N GLU A 5 -7.24 -2.57 -4.63
CA GLU A 5 -7.37 -3.69 -5.56
C GLU A 5 -7.09 -3.26 -7.01
N ASP A 6 -7.61 -2.11 -7.45
CA ASP A 6 -7.33 -1.57 -8.79
C ASP A 6 -5.82 -1.33 -8.98
N ARG A 7 -5.17 -0.77 -7.96
CA ARG A 7 -3.71 -0.54 -7.94
C ARG A 7 -2.93 -1.85 -7.96
N LEU A 8 -3.38 -2.87 -7.23
CA LEU A 8 -2.75 -4.18 -7.25
C LEU A 8 -2.80 -4.80 -8.65
N HIS A 9 -3.94 -4.76 -9.34
CA HIS A 9 -4.05 -5.30 -10.69
C HIS A 9 -3.07 -4.62 -11.66
N ALA A 10 -2.98 -3.28 -11.60
CA ALA A 10 -2.00 -2.55 -12.40
C ALA A 10 -0.55 -2.96 -12.08
N LEU A 11 -0.23 -3.21 -10.80
CA LEU A 11 1.10 -3.68 -10.39
C LEU A 11 1.40 -5.10 -10.87
N LEU A 12 0.43 -6.01 -10.79
CA LEU A 12 0.58 -7.38 -11.29
C LEU A 12 0.87 -7.39 -12.79
N ASP A 13 0.15 -6.58 -13.56
CA ASP A 13 0.39 -6.39 -15.00
C ASP A 13 1.79 -5.81 -15.27
N GLU A 14 2.22 -4.80 -14.50
CA GLU A 14 3.56 -4.20 -14.60
C GLU A 14 4.67 -5.22 -14.31
N GLN A 15 4.47 -6.10 -13.33
CA GLN A 15 5.42 -7.15 -12.97
C GLN A 15 5.33 -8.39 -13.87
N GLY A 16 4.35 -8.46 -14.79
CA GLY A 16 4.12 -9.63 -15.64
C GLY A 16 3.71 -10.88 -14.85
N VAL A 17 3.01 -10.70 -13.73
CA VAL A 17 2.57 -11.78 -12.82
C VAL A 17 1.06 -11.96 -12.93
N GLU A 18 0.61 -13.19 -13.13
CA GLU A 18 -0.81 -13.53 -13.05
C GLU A 18 -1.15 -14.04 -11.64
N LEU A 19 -2.11 -13.41 -10.98
CA LEU A 19 -2.58 -13.85 -9.67
C LEU A 19 -3.54 -15.03 -9.81
N VAL A 20 -3.16 -16.17 -9.25
CA VAL A 20 -4.04 -17.34 -9.10
C VAL A 20 -4.55 -17.40 -7.65
N GLU A 21 -5.67 -16.73 -7.38
CA GLU A 21 -6.24 -16.67 -6.03
C GLU A 21 -7.06 -17.92 -5.67
N THR A 22 -6.97 -18.35 -4.40
CA THR A 22 -7.79 -19.46 -3.85
C THR A 22 -8.86 -19.01 -2.84
N GLY A 23 -9.17 -17.70 -2.78
CA GLY A 23 -10.31 -17.15 -2.03
C GLY A 23 -10.21 -17.25 -0.49
N ARG A 24 -9.00 -17.35 0.07
CA ARG A 24 -8.79 -17.57 1.52
C ARG A 24 -8.78 -16.32 2.40
N LEU A 25 -8.55 -15.14 1.82
CA LEU A 25 -8.48 -13.87 2.53
C LEU A 25 -9.52 -12.90 1.95
N ASP A 26 -9.97 -11.95 2.77
CA ASP A 26 -10.74 -10.82 2.28
C ASP A 26 -9.84 -9.96 1.37
N ALA A 27 -10.41 -9.46 0.28
CA ALA A 27 -9.65 -8.92 -0.86
C ALA A 27 -8.70 -7.78 -0.49
N ARG A 28 -9.01 -6.99 0.56
CA ARG A 28 -8.10 -5.94 1.06
C ARG A 28 -6.83 -6.51 1.67
N TYR A 29 -6.94 -7.62 2.41
CA TYR A 29 -5.79 -8.29 3.03
C TYR A 29 -4.99 -9.03 1.96
N SER A 30 -5.67 -9.65 1.00
CA SER A 30 -4.99 -10.21 -0.18
C SER A 30 -4.15 -9.16 -0.88
N ALA A 31 -4.73 -8.00 -1.21
CA ALA A 31 -4.02 -6.98 -1.96
C ALA A 31 -2.79 -6.43 -1.23
N CYS A 32 -2.91 -6.15 0.06
CA CYS A 32 -1.78 -5.70 0.87
C CYS A 32 -0.70 -6.78 0.99
N ALA A 33 -1.08 -8.04 1.21
CA ALA A 33 -0.14 -9.15 1.32
C ALA A 33 0.58 -9.44 0.00
N ILE A 34 -0.15 -9.45 -1.12
CA ILE A 34 0.45 -9.70 -2.44
C ILE A 34 1.45 -8.59 -2.78
N ALA A 35 1.11 -7.32 -2.53
CA ALA A 35 2.04 -6.23 -2.77
C ALA A 35 3.28 -6.31 -1.86
N HIS A 36 3.14 -6.81 -0.63
CA HIS A 36 4.28 -7.09 0.25
C HIS A 36 5.19 -8.17 -0.36
N GLU A 37 4.64 -9.29 -0.84
CA GLU A 37 5.43 -10.35 -1.48
C GLU A 37 6.11 -9.87 -2.78
N LEU A 38 5.43 -9.02 -3.56
CA LEU A 38 6.06 -8.34 -4.70
C LEU A 38 7.20 -7.41 -4.25
N GLY A 39 7.08 -6.80 -3.07
CA GLY A 39 8.14 -6.02 -2.45
C GLY A 39 9.40 -6.84 -2.15
N HIS A 40 9.24 -8.06 -1.62
CA HIS A 40 10.37 -9.00 -1.46
C HIS A 40 11.01 -9.34 -2.80
N ALA A 41 10.19 -9.69 -3.80
CA ALA A 41 10.67 -10.01 -5.14
C ALA A 41 11.44 -8.84 -5.79
N ALA A 42 10.94 -7.61 -5.63
CA ALA A 42 11.57 -6.40 -6.16
C ALA A 42 12.93 -6.09 -5.51
N HIS A 43 13.12 -6.47 -4.25
CA HIS A 43 14.39 -6.32 -3.54
C HIS A 43 15.34 -7.51 -3.73
N GLY A 44 14.89 -8.59 -4.35
CA GLY A 44 15.65 -9.83 -4.48
C GLY A 44 15.84 -10.54 -3.13
N ASP A 45 14.94 -10.30 -2.18
CA ASP A 45 15.00 -10.91 -0.85
C ASP A 45 14.61 -12.39 -0.95
N SER A 46 15.53 -13.26 -0.53
CA SER A 46 15.32 -14.71 -0.50
C SER A 46 15.10 -15.25 0.92
N CYS A 47 15.15 -14.38 1.93
CA CYS A 47 14.95 -14.73 3.33
C CYS A 47 14.23 -13.62 4.10
N SER A 48 13.37 -14.05 5.04
CA SER A 48 12.70 -13.14 5.97
C SER A 48 13.71 -12.64 7.00
N SER A 49 14.08 -11.38 6.89
CA SER A 49 14.86 -10.65 7.90
C SER A 49 14.09 -9.41 8.31
N PRO A 50 14.25 -8.87 9.53
CA PRO A 50 13.56 -7.66 9.94
C PRO A 50 13.78 -6.47 8.98
N ARG A 51 14.90 -6.46 8.25
CA ARG A 51 15.17 -5.46 7.20
C ARG A 51 14.37 -5.74 5.94
N ALA A 52 14.36 -6.99 5.45
CA ALA A 52 13.61 -7.40 4.27
C ALA A 52 12.11 -7.11 4.43
N GLU A 53 11.52 -7.54 5.56
CA GLU A 53 10.11 -7.28 5.88
C GLU A 53 9.76 -5.79 5.83
N ARG A 54 10.62 -4.95 6.42
CA ARG A 54 10.43 -3.50 6.37
C ARG A 54 10.51 -2.93 4.95
N LEU A 55 11.48 -3.39 4.16
CA LEU A 55 11.63 -2.91 2.78
C LEU A 55 10.46 -3.36 1.89
N ALA A 56 9.95 -4.57 2.10
CA ALA A 56 8.76 -5.08 1.44
C ALA A 56 7.51 -4.26 1.79
N ASP A 57 7.28 -3.98 3.08
CA ASP A 57 6.19 -3.11 3.54
C ASP A 57 6.28 -1.70 2.97
N GLU A 58 7.47 -1.09 3.00
CA GLU A 58 7.69 0.25 2.47
C GLU A 58 7.48 0.31 0.96
N TRP A 59 7.88 -0.74 0.24
CA TRP A 59 7.65 -0.86 -1.19
C TRP A 59 6.16 -0.98 -1.49
N ALA A 60 5.45 -1.85 -0.78
CA ALA A 60 4.01 -2.03 -0.93
C ALA A 60 3.28 -0.70 -0.68
N ALA A 61 3.63 0.01 0.39
CA ALA A 61 3.05 1.30 0.73
C ALA A 61 3.27 2.35 -0.38
N GLN A 62 4.49 2.45 -0.92
CA GLN A 62 4.80 3.40 -2.01
C GLN A 62 4.05 3.08 -3.31
N ARG A 63 3.73 1.81 -3.56
CA ARG A 63 3.13 1.36 -4.83
C ARG A 63 1.61 1.37 -4.80
N LEU A 64 1.02 0.97 -3.68
CA LEU A 64 -0.42 0.83 -3.53
C LEU A 64 -1.10 2.12 -3.07
N VAL A 65 -0.47 2.88 -2.19
CA VAL A 65 -1.11 4.03 -1.55
C VAL A 65 -0.84 5.30 -2.35
N ASP A 66 -1.91 6.04 -2.62
CA ASP A 66 -1.88 7.35 -3.28
C ASP A 66 -2.18 8.45 -2.25
N GLY A 67 -1.24 9.39 -2.13
CA GLY A 67 -1.34 10.50 -1.18
C GLY A 67 -2.53 11.42 -1.45
N ASP A 68 -2.89 11.64 -2.70
CA ASP A 68 -4.01 12.52 -3.07
C ASP A 68 -5.35 11.88 -2.69
N ARG A 69 -5.39 10.55 -2.79
CA ARG A 69 -6.55 9.77 -2.36
C ARG A 69 -6.70 9.81 -0.84
N ILE A 70 -5.59 9.75 -0.09
CA ILE A 70 -5.62 9.91 1.37
C ILE A 70 -6.16 11.28 1.76
N GLU A 71 -5.69 12.37 1.14
CA GLU A 71 -6.16 13.73 1.47
C GLU A 71 -7.67 13.88 1.25
N LYS A 72 -8.15 13.37 0.11
CA LYS A 72 -9.58 13.39 -0.20
C LYS A 72 -10.41 12.63 0.83
N ILE A 73 -10.00 11.40 1.16
CA ILE A 73 -10.71 10.57 2.14
C ILE A 73 -10.65 11.20 3.54
N ALA A 74 -9.49 11.71 3.94
CA ALA A 74 -9.29 12.34 5.24
C ALA A 74 -10.23 13.55 5.44
N ALA A 75 -10.49 14.32 4.38
CA ALA A 75 -11.46 15.42 4.42
C ALA A 75 -12.90 14.94 4.65
N ASP A 76 -13.25 13.75 4.16
CA ASP A 76 -14.59 13.18 4.31
C ASP A 76 -14.81 12.47 5.67
N CYS A 77 -13.73 12.04 6.33
CA CYS A 77 -13.80 11.23 7.56
C CYS A 77 -13.12 11.87 8.79
N ASP A 78 -13.01 13.20 8.83
CA ASP A 78 -12.37 13.97 9.91
C ASP A 78 -10.95 13.48 10.27
N GLY A 79 -10.22 12.94 9.28
CA GLY A 79 -8.86 12.46 9.45
C GLY A 79 -8.68 11.19 10.28
N ALA A 80 -9.73 10.46 10.62
CA ALA A 80 -9.64 9.24 11.43
C ALA A 80 -8.86 8.12 10.67
N PRO A 81 -7.68 7.65 11.15
CA PRO A 81 -6.84 6.71 10.39
C PRO A 81 -7.50 5.38 10.05
N SER A 82 -8.30 4.84 10.97
CA SER A 82 -9.04 3.58 10.73
C SER A 82 -10.10 3.73 9.64
N ALA A 83 -10.76 4.90 9.55
CA ALA A 83 -11.70 5.20 8.49
C ALA A 83 -10.98 5.38 7.15
N ILE A 84 -9.84 6.06 7.15
CA ILE A 84 -8.99 6.21 5.94
C ILE A 84 -8.56 4.84 5.41
N ALA A 85 -8.05 3.95 6.27
CA ALA A 85 -7.62 2.62 5.85
C ALA A 85 -8.79 1.80 5.26
N ALA A 86 -9.95 1.84 5.91
CA ALA A 86 -11.14 1.14 5.46
C ALA A 86 -11.63 1.64 4.09
N GLU A 87 -11.75 2.96 3.92
CA GLU A 87 -12.19 3.58 2.66
C GLU A 87 -11.18 3.39 1.51
N LEU A 88 -9.89 3.36 1.83
CA LEU A 88 -8.84 3.08 0.84
C LEU A 88 -8.87 1.61 0.39
N GLY A 89 -9.34 0.71 1.24
CA GLY A 89 -9.19 -0.74 1.05
C GLY A 89 -7.80 -1.24 1.46
N ALA A 90 -7.13 -0.55 2.38
CA ALA A 90 -5.83 -0.92 2.92
C ALA A 90 -5.95 -1.53 4.33
N THR A 91 -4.91 -2.25 4.77
CA THR A 91 -4.79 -2.60 6.19
C THR A 91 -4.33 -1.38 7.00
N PRO A 92 -4.66 -1.30 8.30
CA PRO A 92 -4.14 -0.25 9.17
C PRO A 92 -2.60 -0.17 9.16
N HIS A 93 -1.93 -1.34 9.19
CA HIS A 93 -0.47 -1.43 9.12
C HIS A 93 0.10 -0.78 7.86
N LEU A 94 -0.49 -1.06 6.68
CA LEU A 94 0.00 -0.47 5.43
C LEU A 94 -0.14 1.07 5.43
N LEU A 95 -1.25 1.58 5.97
CA LEU A 95 -1.46 3.02 6.13
C LEU A 95 -0.42 3.64 7.09
N GLU A 96 -0.14 2.98 8.22
CA GLU A 96 0.89 3.41 9.18
C GLU A 96 2.29 3.45 8.55
N VAL A 97 2.64 2.46 7.72
CA VAL A 97 3.91 2.46 6.97
C VAL A 97 3.96 3.66 6.04
N TRP A 98 2.90 3.92 5.28
CA TRP A 98 2.85 5.06 4.37
C TRP A 98 2.96 6.41 5.11
N MET A 99 2.28 6.59 6.24
CA MET A 99 2.37 7.80 7.06
C MET A 99 3.81 8.04 7.56
N ARG A 100 4.52 7.00 8.01
CA ARG A 100 5.94 7.11 8.38
C ARG A 100 6.83 7.51 7.20
N LEU A 101 6.52 7.03 6.00
CA LEU A 101 7.24 7.44 4.79
C LEU A 101 6.98 8.91 4.45
N LEU A 102 5.76 9.40 4.67
CA LEU A 102 5.40 10.81 4.46
C LEU A 102 6.17 11.71 5.42
N GLU A 103 6.20 11.36 6.71
CA GLU A 103 6.99 12.07 7.73
C GLU A 103 8.49 12.10 7.41
N ALA A 104 9.00 11.03 6.79
CA ALA A 104 10.38 10.93 6.34
C ALA A 104 10.65 11.62 4.97
N GLY A 105 9.64 12.21 4.33
CA GLY A 105 9.76 12.84 3.01
C GLY A 105 10.04 11.87 1.86
N ARG A 106 9.73 10.58 2.04
CA ARG A 106 9.95 9.50 1.05
C ARG A 106 8.74 9.27 0.13
N VAL A 107 7.58 9.77 0.54
CA VAL A 107 6.38 9.91 -0.29
C VAL A 107 5.84 11.33 -0.10
N MET A 108 4.97 11.76 -1.01
CA MET A 108 4.40 13.10 -0.99
C MET A 108 2.90 13.04 -1.27
N THR A 109 2.20 14.07 -0.81
CA THR A 109 0.83 14.38 -1.22
C THR A 109 0.84 15.67 -2.03
N MET A 110 -0.18 15.92 -2.85
CA MET A 110 -0.27 17.17 -3.61
C MET A 110 -0.24 18.43 -2.73
N SER A 111 -0.82 18.40 -1.52
CA SER A 111 -0.73 19.54 -0.61
C SER A 111 0.70 19.84 -0.14
N CYS A 112 1.60 18.85 -0.16
CA CYS A 112 3.01 19.03 0.20
C CYS A 112 3.90 19.46 -1.00
N ALA A 113 3.50 19.16 -2.24
CA ALA A 113 4.29 19.46 -3.44
C ALA A 113 4.14 20.90 -3.96
N ILE A 114 3.18 21.67 -3.43
CA ILE A 114 2.86 23.04 -3.88
C ILE A 114 3.47 24.12 -2.96
N TYR A 115 4.18 23.73 -1.88
CA TYR A 115 4.84 24.64 -0.94
C TYR A 115 6.37 24.62 -1.04
#